data_AF-A0A1F3SD69-F1
#
_entry.id   AF-A0A1F3SD69-F1
#
_cell.length_a   1.000
_cell.length_b   1.000
_cell.length_c   1.000
_cell.angle_alpha   90.00
_cell.angle_beta   90.00
_cell.angle_gamma   90.00
#
_symmetry.space_group_name_H-M   'P 1'
#
loop_
_entity.id
_entity.type
_entity.pdbx_description
1 polymer ?
#
loop_
_entity_poly.entity_id
_entity_poly.type
_entity_poly.pdbx_seq_one_letter_code
_entity_poly.pdbx_strand_id
1 'polypeptide(L)'
;MNQSEHHIVPIKTYFKVFISLLLLTLLTVVVARPVSGFDAGIFNAFIAFAIATLKASLVLAFFMGLKYDKKQNLVIFLAGVFFVIIMFAFCILDIYSRIQVTGSL
;
A
#
# COMPACT_ATOMS: atom_id res chain seq x y z
N MET A 1 -28.24 -21.62 -28.85
CA MET A 1 -27.39 -22.64 -28.20
C MET A 1 -25.94 -22.30 -28.54
N ASN A 2 -25.18 -21.83 -27.55
CA ASN A 2 -23.76 -22.17 -27.34
C ASN A 2 -23.25 -21.48 -26.07
N GLN A 3 -22.94 -22.32 -25.08
CA GLN A 3 -22.30 -22.00 -23.81
C GLN A 3 -20.79 -21.90 -24.04
N SER A 4 -20.11 -20.90 -23.47
CA SER A 4 -18.67 -21.00 -23.15
C SER A 4 -18.17 -19.76 -22.38
N GLU A 5 -18.13 -19.94 -21.06
CA GLU A 5 -17.13 -19.39 -20.13
C GLU A 5 -17.12 -17.87 -19.90
N HIS A 6 -17.99 -17.44 -18.98
CA HIS A 6 -17.59 -16.41 -18.02
C HIS A 6 -16.25 -16.84 -17.41
N HIS A 7 -15.14 -16.19 -17.77
CA HIS A 7 -13.83 -16.38 -17.15
C HIS A 7 -13.86 -15.78 -15.73
N ILE A 8 -14.68 -16.38 -14.86
CA ILE A 8 -14.65 -16.16 -13.43
C ILE A 8 -13.31 -16.70 -12.96
N VAL A 9 -12.36 -15.79 -12.74
CA VAL A 9 -11.10 -16.08 -12.07
C VAL A 9 -11.41 -16.98 -10.87
N PRO A 10 -10.79 -18.17 -10.79
CA PRO A 10 -11.22 -19.18 -9.84
C PRO A 10 -11.14 -18.61 -8.42
N ILE A 11 -12.20 -18.80 -7.64
CA ILE A 11 -12.32 -18.39 -6.23
C ILE A 11 -11.08 -18.79 -5.41
N LYS A 12 -10.41 -19.88 -5.79
CA LYS A 12 -9.14 -20.35 -5.21
C LYS A 12 -8.03 -19.30 -5.26
N THR A 13 -7.95 -18.48 -6.31
CA THR A 13 -6.94 -17.41 -6.45
C THR A 13 -7.21 -16.29 -5.44
N TYR A 14 -8.45 -15.82 -5.34
CA TYR A 14 -8.84 -14.82 -4.34
C TYR A 14 -8.59 -15.29 -2.91
N PHE A 15 -8.86 -16.58 -2.63
CA PHE A 15 -8.63 -17.15 -1.30
C PHE A 15 -7.13 -17.23 -0.94
N LYS A 16 -6.25 -17.54 -1.91
CA LYS A 16 -4.79 -17.50 -1.71
C LYS A 16 -4.28 -16.08 -1.41
N VAL A 17 -4.78 -15.08 -2.16
CA VAL A 17 -4.41 -13.68 -1.94
C VAL A 17 -4.93 -13.20 -0.58
N PHE A 18 -6.14 -13.58 -0.19
CA PHE A 18 -6.71 -13.27 1.11
C PHE A 18 -5.85 -13.80 2.27
N ILE A 19 -5.40 -15.06 2.19
CA ILE A 19 -4.48 -15.64 3.19
C ILE A 19 -3.14 -14.87 3.19
N SER A 20 -2.60 -14.54 2.02
CA SER A 20 -1.37 -13.74 1.94
C SER A 20 -1.53 -12.37 2.61
N LEU A 21 -2.65 -11.68 2.38
CA LEU A 21 -2.96 -10.40 3.02
C LEU A 21 -3.10 -10.54 4.55
N LEU A 22 -3.69 -11.62 5.04
CA LEU A 22 -3.75 -11.89 6.49
C LEU A 22 -2.34 -12.10 7.07
N LEU A 23 -1.47 -12.85 6.39
CA LEU A 23 -0.09 -13.05 6.83
C LEU A 23 0.70 -11.73 6.85
N LEU A 24 0.56 -10.89 5.81
CA LEU A 24 1.18 -9.56 5.76
C LEU A 24 0.65 -8.64 6.87
N THR A 25 -0.63 -8.78 7.23
CA THR A 25 -1.24 -8.01 8.33
C THR A 25 -0.68 -8.45 9.68
N LEU A 26 -0.57 -9.76 9.92
CA LEU A 26 0.09 -10.29 11.11
C LEU A 26 1.54 -9.80 11.20
N LEU A 27 2.28 -9.85 10.10
CA LEU A 27 3.64 -9.33 10.03
C LEU A 27 3.70 -7.83 10.38
N THR A 28 2.76 -7.03 9.88
CA THR A 28 2.67 -5.60 10.22
C THR A 28 2.41 -5.41 11.72
N VAL A 29 1.53 -6.20 12.33
CA VAL A 29 1.25 -6.11 13.77
C VAL A 29 2.47 -6.51 14.60
N VAL A 30 3.22 -7.54 14.19
CA VAL A 30 4.46 -7.95 14.89
C VAL A 30 5.55 -6.88 14.77
N VAL A 31 5.65 -6.21 13.62
CA VAL A 31 6.60 -5.10 13.42
C VAL A 31 6.17 -3.84 14.18
N ALA A 32 4.88 -3.49 14.14
CA ALA A 32 4.37 -2.24 14.72
C ALA A 32 4.13 -2.32 16.24
N ARG A 33 3.71 -3.48 16.75
CA ARG A 33 3.66 -3.77 18.18
C ARG A 33 4.79 -4.74 18.49
N PRO A 34 5.92 -4.26 19.04
CA PRO A 34 7.01 -5.14 19.42
C PRO A 34 6.54 -6.01 20.59
N VAL A 35 5.99 -7.19 20.29
CA VAL A 35 5.71 -8.25 21.28
C VAL A 35 7.00 -8.71 21.96
N SER A 36 8.16 -8.41 21.36
CA SER A 36 9.50 -8.79 21.81
C SER A 36 10.34 -7.68 22.45
N GLY A 37 9.80 -6.48 22.70
CA GLY A 37 10.54 -5.40 23.41
C GLY A 37 11.66 -4.75 22.59
N PHE A 38 11.70 -4.95 21.27
CA PHE A 38 12.68 -4.32 20.38
C PHE A 38 12.11 -3.01 19.82
N ASP A 39 12.45 -1.89 20.46
CA ASP A 39 12.00 -0.57 20.05
C ASP A 39 12.93 -0.03 18.95
N ALA A 40 12.69 -0.43 17.69
CA ALA A 40 13.53 0.00 16.56
C ALA A 40 13.27 1.46 16.12
N GLY A 41 12.56 2.26 16.93
CA GLY A 41 12.38 3.70 16.72
C GLY A 41 11.94 4.07 15.30
N ILE A 42 12.69 4.95 14.64
CA ILE A 42 12.39 5.48 13.28
C ILE A 42 12.36 4.37 12.21
N PHE A 43 13.13 3.29 12.38
CA PHE A 43 13.17 2.20 11.40
C PHE A 43 11.86 1.40 11.34
N ASN A 44 11.08 1.35 12.44
CA ASN A 44 9.78 0.70 12.46
C ASN A 44 8.81 1.34 11.46
N ALA A 45 8.83 2.67 11.34
CA ALA A 45 7.97 3.39 10.41
C ALA A 45 8.30 3.05 8.95
N PHE A 46 9.59 2.99 8.60
CA PHE A 46 10.02 2.65 7.24
C PHE A 46 9.63 1.22 6.86
N ILE A 47 9.85 0.26 7.77
CA ILE A 47 9.48 -1.15 7.55
C ILE A 47 7.96 -1.29 7.45
N ALA A 48 7.20 -0.61 8.32
CA ALA A 48 5.75 -0.60 8.26
C ALA A 48 5.22 -0.04 6.93
N PHE A 49 5.85 1.01 6.40
CA PHE A 49 5.49 1.58 5.10
C PHE A 49 5.80 0.60 3.95
N ALA A 50 6.95 -0.07 3.98
CA ALA A 50 7.32 -1.07 2.97
C ALA A 50 6.32 -2.25 2.94
N ILE A 51 5.94 -2.78 4.12
CA ILE A 51 4.92 -3.84 4.20
C ILE A 51 3.55 -3.29 3.72
N ALA A 52 3.24 -2.04 4.05
CA ALA A 52 2.02 -1.38 3.59
C ALA A 52 1.97 -1.18 2.07
N THR A 53 3.08 -0.92 1.40
CA THR A 53 3.15 -0.88 -0.06
C THR A 53 2.97 -2.27 -0.65
N LEU A 54 3.60 -3.31 -0.07
CA LEU A 54 3.49 -4.68 -0.58
C LEU A 54 2.04 -5.21 -0.51
N LYS A 55 1.34 -4.98 0.61
CA LYS A 55 -0.09 -5.37 0.73
C LYS A 55 -0.94 -4.62 -0.30
N ALA A 56 -0.69 -3.32 -0.52
CA ALA A 56 -1.45 -2.50 -1.46
C ALA A 56 -1.25 -3.00 -2.89
N SER A 57 -0.02 -3.34 -3.27
CA SER A 57 0.30 -3.94 -4.58
C SER A 57 -0.43 -5.27 -4.82
N LEU A 58 -0.52 -6.12 -3.79
CA LEU A 58 -1.30 -7.37 -3.87
C LEU A 58 -2.80 -7.11 -4.07
N VAL A 59 -3.37 -6.18 -3.30
CA VAL A 59 -4.79 -5.79 -3.44
C VAL A 59 -5.05 -5.24 -4.84
N LEU A 60 -4.17 -4.39 -5.36
CA LEU A 60 -4.31 -3.81 -6.68
C LEU A 60 -4.26 -4.84 -7.80
N ALA A 61 -3.27 -5.74 -7.77
CA ALA A 61 -3.07 -6.72 -8.82
C ALA A 61 -4.26 -7.69 -8.92
N PHE A 62 -4.83 -8.12 -7.78
CA PHE A 62 -5.81 -9.20 -7.75
C PHE A 62 -7.25 -8.75 -7.49
N PHE A 63 -7.51 -7.83 -6.54
CA PHE A 63 -8.87 -7.41 -6.18
C PHE A 63 -9.40 -6.28 -7.05
N MET A 64 -8.56 -5.29 -7.39
CA MET A 64 -8.92 -4.25 -8.37
C MET A 64 -8.84 -4.75 -9.82
N GLY A 65 -8.51 -6.02 -10.02
CA GLY A 65 -8.42 -6.62 -11.34
C GLY A 65 -7.28 -6.05 -12.19
N LEU A 66 -6.37 -5.22 -11.66
CA LEU A 66 -5.38 -4.49 -12.47
C LEU A 66 -4.51 -5.39 -13.36
N LYS A 67 -4.25 -6.62 -12.90
CA LYS A 67 -3.51 -7.64 -13.67
C LYS A 67 -4.33 -8.27 -14.80
N TYR A 68 -5.65 -8.27 -14.67
CA TYR A 68 -6.61 -8.94 -15.57
C TYR A 68 -7.38 -7.94 -16.45
N ASP A 69 -7.36 -6.65 -16.11
CA ASP A 69 -8.05 -5.58 -16.80
C ASP A 69 -7.19 -4.89 -17.88
N LYS A 70 -7.79 -3.95 -18.62
CA LYS A 70 -7.11 -3.19 -19.66
C LYS A 70 -5.95 -2.35 -19.08
N LYS A 71 -4.85 -2.26 -19.84
CA LYS A 71 -3.64 -1.47 -19.48
C LYS A 71 -3.93 0.01 -19.16
N GLN A 72 -5.06 0.55 -19.59
CA GLN A 72 -5.51 1.91 -19.27
C GLN A 72 -5.71 2.13 -17.76
N ASN A 73 -6.25 1.14 -17.03
CA ASN A 73 -6.45 1.25 -15.58
C ASN A 73 -5.11 1.41 -14.83
N LEU A 74 -4.06 0.73 -15.32
CA LEU A 74 -2.71 0.84 -14.77
C LEU A 74 -2.12 2.24 -14.96
N VAL A 75 -2.31 2.83 -16.15
CA VAL A 75 -1.83 4.20 -16.44
C VAL A 75 -2.51 5.23 -15.55
N ILE A 76 -3.84 5.12 -15.36
CA ILE A 76 -4.61 6.03 -14.49
C ILE A 76 -4.15 5.89 -13.04
N PHE A 77 -3.96 4.66 -12.55
CA PHE A 77 -3.45 4.43 -11.21
C PHE A 77 -2.05 5.01 -11.02
N LEU A 78 -1.14 4.78 -11.98
CA LEU A 78 0.22 5.30 -11.92
C LEU A 78 0.26 6.83 -11.92
N ALA A 79 -0.62 7.48 -12.69
CA ALA A 79 -0.78 8.93 -12.67
C ALA A 79 -1.26 9.43 -11.29
N GLY A 80 -2.19 8.72 -10.65
CA GLY A 80 -2.64 9.02 -9.29
C GLY A 80 -1.51 8.91 -8.26
N VAL A 81 -0.74 7.81 -8.29
CA VAL A 81 0.42 7.63 -7.39
C VAL A 81 1.49 8.69 -7.64
N PHE A 82 1.76 9.02 -8.90
CA PHE A 82 2.70 10.07 -9.28
C PHE A 82 2.31 11.42 -8.65
N PHE A 83 1.02 11.77 -8.72
CA PHE A 83 0.52 13.02 -8.14
C PHE A 83 0.61 13.03 -6.61
N VAL A 84 0.35 11.89 -5.96
CA VAL A 84 0.51 11.74 -4.49
C VAL A 84 1.97 11.93 -4.08
N ILE A 85 2.92 11.38 -4.83
CA ILE A 85 4.36 11.54 -4.55
C ILE A 85 4.77 13.01 -4.67
N ILE A 86 4.31 13.71 -5.72
CA ILE A 86 4.54 15.14 -5.89
C ILE A 86 3.95 15.95 -4.73
N MET A 87 2.70 15.66 -4.34
CA MET A 87 2.06 16.32 -3.20
C MET A 87 2.87 16.12 -1.91
N PHE A 88 3.33 14.89 -1.65
CA PHE A 88 4.16 14.60 -0.48
C PHE A 88 5.48 15.36 -0.48
N ALA A 89 6.15 15.43 -1.64
CA ALA A 89 7.38 16.20 -1.80
C ALA A 89 7.15 17.68 -1.46
N PHE A 90 6.07 18.28 -1.96
CA PHE A 90 5.72 19.66 -1.63
C PHE A 90 5.37 19.86 -0.15
N CYS A 91 4.60 18.95 0.47
CA CYS A 91 4.32 19.02 1.92
C CYS A 91 5.59 18.98 2.76
N ILE A 92 6.55 18.11 2.40
CA ILE A 92 7.83 18.01 3.10
C ILE A 92 8.62 19.32 2.93
N LEU A 93 8.70 19.85 1.70
CA LEU A 93 9.36 21.13 1.44
C LEU A 93 8.71 22.30 2.19
N ASP A 94 7.38 22.33 2.29
CA ASP A 94 6.64 23.33 3.08
C ASP A 94 7.05 23.30 4.55
N ILE A 95 7.08 22.11 5.16
CA ILE A 95 7.49 21.91 6.55
C ILE A 95 8.93 22.38 6.78
N TYR A 96 9.86 22.07 5.85
CA TYR A 96 11.25 22.51 5.96
C TYR A 96 11.42 24.02 5.75
N SER A 97 10.60 24.64 4.92
CA SER A 97 10.64 26.08 4.65
C SER A 97 10.01 26.92 5.77
N ARG A 98 9.22 26.33 6.67
CA ARG A 98 8.61 27.02 7.79
C ARG A 98 9.67 27.53 8.77
N ILE A 99 9.73 28.86 8.90
CA ILE A 99 10.46 29.55 9.97
C ILE A 99 9.67 29.36 11.27
N GLN A 100 10.29 28.72 12.26
CA GLN A 100 9.71 28.51 13.59
C GLN A 100 9.65 29.85 14.33
N VAL A 101 8.48 30.48 14.41
CA VAL A 101 8.27 31.62 15.31
C VAL A 101 8.02 31.05 16.70
N THR A 102 9.09 30.95 17.49
CA THR A 102 8.98 30.63 18.92
C THR A 102 8.30 31.81 19.61
N GLY A 103 7.00 31.66 19.90
CA GLY A 103 6.30 32.60 20.77
C GLY A 103 6.87 32.51 22.19
N SER A 104 7.70 33.47 22.57
CA SER A 104 8.11 33.67 23.95
C SER A 104 6.93 34.26 24.73
N LEU A 105 6.30 33.44 25.58
CA LEU A 105 5.50 33.87 26.74
C LEU A 105 6.17 33.30 27.99
#